data_AF-A0A369T793-F1
#
_entry.id   AF-A0A369T793-F1
#
_cell.length_a   1.000
_cell.length_b   1.000
_cell.length_c   1.000
_cell.angle_alpha   90.00
_cell.angle_beta   90.00
_cell.angle_gamma   90.00
#
_symmetry.space_group_name_H-M   'P 1'
#
loop_
_entity.id
_entity.type
_entity.pdbx_description
1 polymer ?
#
loop_
_entity_poly.entity_id
_entity_poly.type
_entity_poly.pdbx_seq_one_letter_code
_entity_poly.pdbx_strand_id
1 'polypeptide(L)'
;MLDKGFGTGLVHRSVIRHLSLRRAAAKKRRKSRSTQMRPNIKVIFDLYMSDYGIVKIEKELNKKGFIMRGNDFTVGKVNKILRYSIYTGTYYFNQRSKGLNGKNSPEDWIAVECPAIIGIDQFRKIQDRLTQQNPQKRPQDIRLAKSFSADC
;
A
#
# COMPACT_ATOMS: atom_id res chain seq x y z
N MET A 1 -38.02 -27.61 -38.05
CA MET A 1 -37.28 -27.75 -36.76
C MET A 1 -36.76 -26.38 -36.37
N LEU A 2 -37.07 -25.95 -35.15
CA LEU A 2 -36.86 -24.61 -34.61
C LEU A 2 -35.43 -24.39 -34.07
N ASP A 3 -34.90 -23.19 -34.36
CA ASP A 3 -34.16 -22.25 -33.49
C ASP A 3 -33.06 -22.76 -32.52
N LYS A 4 -31.84 -22.19 -32.67
CA LYS A 4 -31.14 -21.33 -31.68
C LYS A 4 -29.65 -21.16 -32.03
N GLY A 5 -29.32 -20.08 -32.73
CA GLY A 5 -27.96 -19.58 -32.90
C GLY A 5 -27.83 -18.21 -32.26
N PHE A 6 -27.15 -18.14 -31.11
CA PHE A 6 -26.96 -16.94 -30.28
C PHE A 6 -26.47 -15.72 -31.07
N GLY A 7 -27.33 -14.69 -31.17
CA GLY A 7 -26.94 -13.36 -31.62
C GLY A 7 -26.00 -12.71 -30.61
N THR A 8 -24.70 -12.69 -30.92
CA THR A 8 -23.75 -11.86 -30.18
C THR A 8 -23.97 -10.42 -30.61
N GLY A 9 -24.66 -9.68 -29.73
CA GLY A 9 -25.00 -8.28 -29.93
C GLY A 9 -23.77 -7.46 -30.32
N LEU A 10 -23.93 -6.74 -31.42
CA LEU A 10 -23.04 -5.70 -31.91
C LEU A 10 -22.84 -4.66 -30.78
N VAL A 11 -21.81 -4.82 -29.96
CA VAL A 11 -21.40 -3.81 -28.99
C VAL A 11 -21.03 -2.55 -29.78
N HIS A 12 -21.94 -1.57 -29.75
CA HIS A 12 -21.91 -0.39 -30.62
C HIS A 12 -20.52 0.28 -30.59
N ARG A 13 -19.99 0.63 -31.78
CA ARG A 13 -18.68 1.28 -31.99
C ARG A 13 -18.46 2.51 -31.08
N SER A 14 -19.54 3.15 -30.64
CA SER A 14 -19.54 4.25 -29.67
C SER A 14 -19.11 3.83 -28.25
N VAL A 15 -19.50 2.66 -27.75
CA VAL A 15 -19.15 2.18 -26.40
C VAL A 15 -17.64 1.91 -26.30
N ILE A 16 -17.07 1.31 -27.34
CA ILE A 16 -15.61 1.08 -27.46
C ILE A 16 -14.86 2.42 -27.50
N ARG A 17 -15.37 3.42 -28.24
CA ARG A 17 -14.81 4.77 -28.32
C ARG A 17 -14.89 5.53 -26.98
N HIS A 18 -16.01 5.44 -26.25
CA HIS A 18 -16.14 6.07 -24.93
C HIS A 18 -15.19 5.44 -23.89
N LEU A 19 -15.03 4.11 -23.90
CA LEU A 19 -14.07 3.41 -23.04
C LEU A 19 -12.61 3.78 -23.34
N SER A 20 -12.25 3.91 -24.63
CA SER A 20 -10.89 4.28 -25.03
C SER A 20 -10.55 5.73 -24.67
N LEU A 21 -11.49 6.67 -24.84
CA LEU A 21 -11.34 8.07 -24.43
C LEU A 21 -11.22 8.21 -22.90
N ARG A 22 -12.02 7.47 -22.11
CA ARG A 22 -11.90 7.44 -20.65
C ARG A 22 -10.52 6.95 -20.19
N ARG A 23 -9.96 5.94 -20.86
CA ARG A 23 -8.60 5.43 -20.57
C ARG A 23 -7.52 6.44 -20.93
N ALA A 24 -7.64 7.14 -22.06
CA ALA A 24 -6.70 8.19 -22.46
C ALA A 24 -6.72 9.39 -21.50
N ALA A 25 -7.91 9.84 -21.08
CA ALA A 25 -8.06 10.91 -20.09
C ALA A 25 -7.49 10.51 -18.72
N ALA A 26 -7.73 9.28 -18.26
CA ALA A 26 -7.13 8.75 -17.04
C ALA A 26 -5.60 8.66 -17.13
N LYS A 27 -5.05 8.25 -18.29
CA LYS A 27 -3.61 8.20 -18.54
C LYS A 27 -2.99 9.61 -18.53
N LYS A 28 -3.65 10.60 -19.14
CA LYS A 28 -3.23 12.02 -19.10
C LYS A 28 -3.24 12.59 -17.68
N ARG A 29 -4.29 12.31 -16.89
CA ARG A 29 -4.37 12.67 -15.45
C ARG A 29 -3.30 12.01 -14.58
N ARG A 30 -2.82 10.82 -14.95
CA ARG A 30 -1.67 10.16 -14.26
C ARG A 30 -0.34 10.81 -14.64
N LYS A 31 -0.17 11.21 -15.91
CA LYS A 31 1.07 11.82 -16.40
C LYS A 31 1.28 13.25 -15.88
N SER A 32 0.22 14.05 -15.70
CA SER A 32 0.35 15.37 -15.05
C SER A 32 0.68 15.29 -13.56
N ARG A 33 0.30 14.20 -12.88
CA ARG A 33 0.68 13.93 -11.48
C ARG A 33 2.12 13.44 -11.33
N SER A 34 2.75 12.92 -12.38
CA SER A 34 4.11 12.34 -12.27
C SER A 34 5.23 13.35 -12.03
N THR A 35 4.98 14.63 -12.26
CA THR A 35 5.94 15.72 -12.04
C THR A 35 6.09 16.08 -10.56
N GLN A 36 5.15 15.69 -9.70
CA GLN A 36 5.09 16.16 -8.32
C GLN A 36 5.76 15.17 -7.37
N MET A 37 6.95 15.57 -6.90
CA MET A 37 7.51 15.30 -5.58
C MET A 37 7.73 13.82 -5.21
N ARG A 38 9.02 13.45 -5.03
CA ARG A 38 9.39 12.19 -4.35
C ARG A 38 8.68 12.16 -2.99
N PRO A 39 7.84 11.15 -2.69
CA PRO A 39 7.13 11.12 -1.44
C PRO A 39 8.16 11.10 -0.31
N ASN A 40 8.07 12.05 0.61
CA ASN A 40 8.98 12.13 1.72
C ASN A 40 8.60 11.02 2.70
N ILE A 41 9.28 9.88 2.60
CA ILE A 41 9.01 8.66 3.38
C ILE A 41 9.01 8.97 4.88
N LYS A 42 9.80 9.96 5.31
CA LYS A 42 9.80 10.49 6.66
C LYS A 42 8.42 10.97 7.11
N VAL A 43 7.67 11.67 6.25
CA VAL A 43 6.31 12.16 6.54
C VAL A 43 5.34 11.01 6.86
N ILE A 44 5.50 9.86 6.20
CA ILE A 44 4.66 8.68 6.48
C ILE A 44 4.89 8.19 7.91
N PHE A 45 6.16 8.14 8.32
CA PHE A 45 6.55 7.74 9.66
C PHE A 45 6.14 8.77 10.71
N ASP A 46 6.34 10.06 10.43
CA ASP A 46 5.94 11.16 11.31
C ASP A 46 4.42 11.15 11.54
N LEU A 47 3.62 11.04 10.46
CA LEU A 47 2.15 10.96 10.56
C LEU A 47 1.70 9.75 11.37
N TYR A 48 2.32 8.58 11.15
CA TYR A 48 1.97 7.39 11.93
C TYR A 48 2.32 7.57 13.42
N MET A 49 3.46 8.21 13.73
CA MET A 49 3.82 8.55 15.11
C MET A 49 2.88 9.58 15.75
N SER A 50 2.30 10.50 14.97
CA SER A 50 1.24 11.41 15.41
C SER A 50 -0.15 10.73 15.49
N ASP A 51 -0.19 9.42 15.72
CA ASP A 51 -1.38 8.60 15.84
C ASP A 51 -2.30 8.47 14.61
N TYR A 52 -1.88 8.88 13.42
CA TYR A 52 -2.70 8.67 12.22
C TYR A 52 -2.81 7.19 11.86
N GLY A 53 -4.04 6.72 11.61
CA GLY A 53 -4.29 5.40 11.05
C GLY A 53 -3.81 5.29 9.60
N ILE A 54 -3.45 4.08 9.17
CA ILE A 54 -2.89 3.80 7.83
C ILE A 54 -3.80 4.33 6.70
N VAL A 55 -5.13 4.18 6.85
CA VAL A 55 -6.12 4.70 5.89
C VAL A 55 -6.12 6.23 5.85
N LYS A 56 -5.99 6.89 6.99
CA LYS A 56 -5.94 8.36 7.06
C LYS A 56 -4.66 8.88 6.40
N ILE A 57 -3.54 8.21 6.64
CA ILE A 57 -2.25 8.54 5.99
C ILE A 57 -2.37 8.41 4.47
N GLU A 58 -2.93 7.31 3.96
CA GLU A 58 -3.13 7.12 2.53
C GLU A 58 -3.98 8.23 1.91
N LYS A 59 -5.10 8.60 2.54
CA LYS A 59 -5.94 9.73 2.10
C LYS A 59 -5.19 11.06 2.10
N GLU A 60 -4.44 11.36 3.16
CA GLU A 60 -3.64 12.58 3.26
C GLU A 60 -2.56 12.65 2.18
N LEU A 61 -1.86 11.54 1.91
CA LEU A 61 -0.84 11.49 0.87
C LEU A 61 -1.45 11.73 -0.52
N ASN A 62 -2.56 11.07 -0.82
CA ASN A 62 -3.26 11.20 -2.10
C ASN A 62 -3.89 12.59 -2.26
N LYS A 63 -4.43 13.18 -1.18
CA LYS A 63 -4.96 14.55 -1.17
C LYS A 63 -3.87 15.58 -1.47
N LYS A 64 -2.66 15.38 -0.94
CA LYS A 64 -1.47 16.22 -1.21
C LYS A 64 -0.86 15.96 -2.59
N GLY A 65 -1.40 15.02 -3.37
CA GLY A 65 -0.90 14.71 -4.72
C GLY A 65 0.37 13.88 -4.75
N PHE A 66 0.79 13.29 -3.62
CA PHE A 66 1.97 12.42 -3.60
C PHE A 66 1.73 11.12 -4.35
N ILE A 67 2.75 10.67 -5.06
CA ILE A 67 2.70 9.42 -5.83
C ILE A 67 3.94 8.56 -5.53
N MET A 68 3.78 7.25 -5.64
CA MET A 68 4.87 6.29 -5.49
C MET A 68 5.04 5.48 -6.76
N ARG A 69 6.18 5.65 -7.43
CA ARG A 69 6.51 4.99 -8.71
C ARG A 69 5.38 5.17 -9.75
N GLY A 70 4.95 6.42 -9.94
CA GLY A 70 3.92 6.80 -10.92
C GLY A 70 2.48 6.41 -10.56
N ASN A 71 2.23 5.90 -9.35
CA ASN A 71 0.92 5.42 -8.91
C ASN A 71 0.54 6.02 -7.56
N ASP A 72 -0.76 6.19 -7.33
CA ASP A 72 -1.32 6.68 -6.06
C ASP A 72 -0.92 5.77 -4.88
N PHE A 73 -0.93 6.34 -3.68
CA PHE A 73 -0.76 5.56 -2.46
C PHE A 73 -1.98 4.67 -2.23
N THR A 74 -1.71 3.45 -1.76
CA THR A 74 -2.75 2.53 -1.31
C THR A 74 -2.44 2.14 0.13
N VAL A 75 -3.46 1.70 0.87
CA VAL A 75 -3.31 1.23 2.26
C VAL A 75 -2.21 0.16 2.35
N GLY A 76 -2.17 -0.76 1.38
CA GLY A 76 -1.14 -1.79 1.28
C GLY A 76 0.27 -1.24 1.09
N LYS A 77 0.45 -0.17 0.28
CA LYS A 77 1.76 0.49 0.11
C LYS A 77 2.21 1.17 1.39
N VAL A 78 1.32 1.89 2.08
CA VAL A 78 1.64 2.55 3.35
C VAL A 78 2.02 1.51 4.41
N ASN A 79 1.22 0.46 4.59
CA ASN A 79 1.54 -0.64 5.51
C ASN A 79 2.88 -1.31 5.18
N LYS A 80 3.20 -1.48 3.89
CA LYS A 80 4.48 -2.04 3.45
C LYS A 80 5.66 -1.13 3.80
N ILE A 81 5.53 0.18 3.57
CA ILE A 81 6.56 1.17 3.91
C ILE A 81 6.85 1.14 5.41
N LEU A 82 5.82 1.15 6.24
CA LEU A 82 5.97 1.15 7.69
C LEU A 82 6.67 -0.11 8.24
N ARG A 83 6.70 -1.23 7.48
CA ARG A 83 7.31 -2.51 7.89
C ARG A 83 8.71 -2.74 7.33
N TYR A 84 9.17 -1.89 6.42
CA TYR A 84 10.43 -2.12 5.69
C TYR A 84 11.61 -1.56 6.47
N SER A 85 12.52 -2.45 6.90
CA SER A 85 13.74 -2.10 7.63
C SER A 85 14.75 -1.29 6.80
N ILE A 86 14.60 -1.25 5.47
CA ILE A 86 15.47 -0.44 4.59
C ILE A 86 15.57 1.02 5.05
N TYR A 87 14.51 1.55 5.68
CA TYR A 87 14.47 2.93 6.14
C TYR A 87 15.21 3.18 7.46
N THR A 88 15.65 2.12 8.16
CA THR A 88 16.55 2.22 9.33
C THR A 88 18.02 2.15 8.94
N GLY A 89 18.33 2.10 7.63
CA GLY A 89 19.69 2.05 7.11
C GLY A 89 20.24 0.65 6.84
N THR A 90 19.41 -0.40 6.99
CA THR A 90 19.81 -1.78 6.69
C THR A 90 18.82 -2.45 5.74
N TYR A 91 19.29 -2.78 4.55
CA TYR A 91 18.55 -3.58 3.59
C TYR A 91 19.06 -5.01 3.56
N TYR A 92 18.15 -5.98 3.64
CA TYR A 92 18.50 -7.40 3.53
C TYR A 92 18.19 -7.91 2.12
N PHE A 93 19.21 -8.34 1.38
CA PHE A 93 19.05 -9.11 0.14
C PHE A 93 18.82 -10.59 0.46
N ASN A 94 18.42 -11.36 -0.56
CA ASN A 94 18.22 -12.80 -0.47
C ASN A 94 17.17 -13.27 0.57
N GLN A 95 16.20 -12.43 0.91
CA GLN A 95 15.15 -12.78 1.88
C GLN A 95 14.13 -13.82 1.37
N ARG A 96 14.04 -14.02 0.05
CA ARG A 96 13.07 -14.92 -0.59
C ARG A 96 13.80 -16.03 -1.31
N SER A 97 13.35 -17.27 -1.08
CA SER A 97 13.80 -18.42 -1.85
C SER A 97 13.33 -18.31 -3.29
N LYS A 98 14.12 -18.83 -4.23
CA LYS A 98 13.72 -18.96 -5.65
C LYS A 98 12.68 -20.07 -5.88
N GLY A 99 12.44 -20.95 -4.89
CA GLY A 99 11.48 -22.06 -4.93
C GLY A 99 10.12 -21.76 -4.27
N LEU A 100 9.42 -22.80 -3.79
CA LEU A 100 8.13 -22.73 -3.06
C LEU A 100 8.12 -21.55 -2.08
N ASN A 101 7.18 -20.60 -2.25
CA ASN A 101 6.78 -19.44 -1.41
C ASN A 101 7.41 -19.23 -0.02
N GLY A 102 8.73 -19.37 0.09
CA GLY A 102 9.47 -19.49 1.34
C GLY A 102 10.40 -18.32 1.55
N LYS A 103 10.68 -18.03 2.83
CA LYS A 103 11.74 -17.11 3.23
C LYS A 103 13.01 -17.92 3.44
N ASN A 104 14.14 -17.41 2.95
CA ASN A 104 15.43 -17.99 3.30
C ASN A 104 15.72 -17.72 4.78
N SER A 105 16.60 -18.54 5.36
CA SER A 105 17.08 -18.35 6.72
C SER A 105 17.73 -16.97 6.86
N PRO A 106 17.56 -16.28 8.00
CA PRO A 106 18.20 -14.98 8.24
C PRO A 106 19.72 -14.99 8.09
N GLU A 107 20.36 -16.15 8.30
CA GLU A 107 21.80 -16.38 8.09
C GLU A 107 22.21 -16.21 6.62
N ASP A 108 21.32 -16.49 5.67
CA ASP A 108 21.55 -16.32 4.24
C ASP A 108 21.26 -14.90 3.76
N TRP A 109 20.81 -14.02 4.65
CA TRP A 109 20.45 -12.65 4.29
C TRP A 109 21.70 -11.79 4.22
N ILE A 110 21.89 -11.12 3.09
CA ILE A 110 23.01 -10.24 2.88
C ILE A 110 22.59 -8.84 3.30
N ALA A 111 23.17 -8.33 4.40
CA ALA A 111 22.93 -6.97 4.87
C ALA A 111 23.69 -5.96 3.99
N VAL A 112 23.00 -4.92 3.54
CA VAL A 112 23.53 -3.82 2.75
C VAL A 112 23.17 -2.52 3.44
N GLU A 113 24.17 -1.70 3.69
CA GLU A 113 24.01 -0.39 4.31
C GLU A 113 23.35 0.59 3.32
N CYS A 114 22.42 1.39 3.85
CA CYS A 114 21.70 2.40 3.10
C CYS A 114 21.58 3.66 3.96
N PRO A 115 21.38 4.85 3.35
CA PRO A 115 21.07 6.05 4.12
C PRO A 115 19.80 5.84 4.95
N ALA A 116 19.94 5.95 6.28
CA ALA A 116 18.81 5.83 7.21
C ALA A 116 17.91 7.06 7.11
N ILE A 117 16.59 6.83 7.05
CA ILE A 117 15.56 7.89 7.07
C ILE A 117 14.98 8.06 8.48
N ILE A 118 14.91 6.97 9.25
CA ILE A 118 14.40 6.94 10.62
C ILE A 118 15.34 6.15 11.54
N GLY A 119 15.31 6.48 12.83
CA GLY A 119 16.06 5.73 13.85
C GLY A 119 15.45 4.35 14.13
N ILE A 120 16.28 3.42 14.61
CA ILE A 120 15.87 2.05 14.97
C ILE A 120 14.81 2.07 16.07
N ASP A 121 14.94 2.94 17.07
CA ASP A 121 13.98 3.01 18.18
C ASP A 121 12.60 3.51 17.73
N GLN A 122 12.58 4.47 16.81
CA GLN A 122 11.35 4.93 16.17
C GLN A 122 10.71 3.77 15.40
N PHE A 123 11.50 3.02 14.63
CA PHE A 123 11.00 1.87 13.87
C PHE A 123 10.43 0.76 14.76
N ARG A 124 11.10 0.45 15.87
CA ARG A 124 10.63 -0.55 16.86
C ARG A 124 9.26 -0.19 17.42
N LYS A 125 9.09 1.04 17.89
CA LYS A 125 7.80 1.56 18.37
C LYS A 125 6.67 1.41 17.34
N ILE A 126 6.97 1.66 16.05
CA ILE A 126 6.02 1.44 14.95
C ILE A 126 5.68 -0.04 14.78
N GLN A 127 6.67 -0.93 14.80
CA GLN A 127 6.43 -2.37 14.66
C GLN A 127 5.57 -2.92 15.80
N ASP A 128 5.82 -2.47 17.03
CA ASP A 128 5.05 -2.87 18.21
C ASP A 128 3.59 -2.45 18.06
N ARG A 129 3.34 -1.20 17.69
CA ARG A 129 2.00 -0.67 17.45
C ARG A 129 1.28 -1.42 16.31
N LEU A 130 1.97 -1.68 15.19
CA LEU A 130 1.42 -2.46 14.08
C LEU A 130 1.09 -3.90 14.48
N THR A 131 1.87 -4.48 15.39
CA THR A 131 1.66 -5.84 15.90
C THR A 131 0.47 -5.89 16.84
N GLN A 132 0.34 -4.92 17.74
CA GLN A 132 -0.82 -4.76 18.63
C GLN A 132 -2.11 -4.52 17.84
N GLN A 133 -2.05 -3.83 16.70
CA GLN A 133 -3.22 -3.59 15.84
C GLN A 133 -3.62 -4.80 14.98
N ASN A 134 -2.82 -5.88 14.94
CA ASN A 134 -3.11 -7.03 14.10
C ASN A 134 -4.36 -7.79 14.59
N PRO A 135 -5.47 -7.83 13.82
CA PRO A 135 -6.72 -8.48 14.24
C PRO A 135 -6.55 -9.95 14.65
N GLN A 136 -5.63 -10.66 14.00
CA GLN A 136 -5.34 -12.07 14.25
C GLN A 136 -4.62 -12.30 15.59
N LYS A 137 -3.85 -11.31 16.05
CA LYS A 137 -3.10 -11.38 17.31
C LYS A 137 -3.81 -10.67 18.48
N ARG A 138 -4.89 -9.93 18.20
CA ARG A 138 -5.70 -9.28 19.24
C ARG A 138 -6.63 -10.29 19.90
N PRO A 139 -6.66 -10.35 21.24
CA PRO A 139 -7.65 -11.14 21.95
C PRO A 139 -9.08 -10.68 21.58
N GLN A 140 -10.02 -11.63 21.63
CA GLN A 140 -11.34 -11.48 20.99
C GLN A 140 -12.24 -10.45 21.72
N ASP A 141 -12.03 -10.29 23.02
CA ASP A 141 -12.68 -9.33 23.93
C ASP A 141 -12.56 -7.86 23.47
N ILE A 142 -11.38 -7.43 23.02
CA ILE A 142 -11.14 -6.05 22.57
C ILE A 142 -11.83 -5.76 21.22
N ARG A 143 -12.06 -6.77 20.38
CA ARG A 143 -12.80 -6.60 19.11
C ARG A 143 -14.27 -6.27 19.36
N LEU A 144 -14.87 -6.90 20.35
CA LEU A 144 -16.25 -6.66 20.79
C LEU A 144 -16.41 -5.25 21.36
N ALA A 145 -15.48 -4.77 22.19
CA ALA A 145 -15.57 -3.42 22.78
C ALA A 145 -15.63 -2.27 21.74
N LYS A 146 -15.02 -2.43 20.56
CA LYS A 146 -15.06 -1.40 19.49
C LYS A 146 -16.32 -1.42 18.64
N SER A 147 -17.06 -2.53 18.58
CA SER A 147 -18.36 -2.57 17.90
C SER A 147 -19.47 -1.91 18.71
N PHE A 148 -19.37 -1.87 20.05
CA PHE A 148 -20.38 -1.27 20.92
C PHE A 148 -20.30 0.25 21.06
N SER A 149 -19.25 0.90 20.55
CA SER A 149 -19.06 2.36 20.67
C SER A 149 -19.56 3.15 19.44
N ALA A 150 -20.18 2.48 18.46
CA ALA A 150 -20.64 3.11 17.20
C ALA A 150 -22.13 3.53 17.21
N ASP A 151 -22.86 3.27 18.31
CA ASP A 151 -24.31 3.47 18.42
C ASP A 151 -24.71 4.57 19.43
N CYS A 152 -23.92 5.63 19.59
CA CYS A 152 -24.30 6.82 20.36
C CYS A 152 -24.05 8.10 19.55
#